data_AF-A0A268TTJ6-F1
#
_entry.id   AF-A0A268TTJ6-F1
#
_cell.length_a   1.000
_cell.length_b   1.000
_cell.length_c   1.000
_cell.angle_alpha   90.00
_cell.angle_beta   90.00
_cell.angle_gamma   90.00
#
_symmetry.space_group_name_H-M   'P 1'
#
loop_
_entity.id
_entity.type
_entity.pdbx_description
1 polymer ?
#
loop_
_entity_poly.entity_id
_entity_poly.type
_entity_poly.pdbx_seq_one_letter_code
_entity_poly.pdbx_strand_id
1 'polypeptide(L)'
;MELKGALNPNEPIFSLVVSSILAQNTNYFNAKKALENLTSRGIIDDSNPEVSMQSLLELDVSFLAELIKTAGFYNQKAPRILKLVNNIKEDFGSFSTFSKEVNYSWLIEQKGIGSESALAMLNYALKREALVIDKYTIKLLGLIGYECEDVESASSFLKKDLKEAKSLYDFDISLAQLYARLHGKIVEFGKANKALFTKSF
;
A
#
# COMPACT_ATOMS: atom_id res chain seq x y z
N MET A 1 0.71 -1.66 8.22
CA MET A 1 1.60 -0.52 7.91
C MET A 1 1.21 0.59 8.85
N GLU A 2 2.05 0.99 9.82
CA GLU A 2 1.75 2.22 10.56
C GLU A 2 1.60 3.37 9.56
N LEU A 3 0.50 4.10 9.66
CA LEU A 3 0.08 5.18 8.76
C LEU A 3 1.07 6.36 8.70
N LYS A 4 2.22 6.30 9.40
CA LYS A 4 3.16 7.42 9.50
C LYS A 4 3.70 7.87 8.14
N GLY A 5 3.93 6.95 7.20
CA GLY A 5 4.29 7.31 5.81
C GLY A 5 3.12 7.78 4.94
N ALA A 6 1.89 7.40 5.29
CA ALA A 6 0.67 7.83 4.60
C ALA A 6 0.25 9.27 4.96
N LEU A 7 0.74 9.77 6.09
CA LEU A 7 0.37 11.08 6.65
C LEU A 7 1.29 12.22 6.23
N ASN A 8 2.50 11.92 5.71
CA ASN A 8 3.39 12.96 5.21
C ASN A 8 2.94 13.47 3.84
N PRO A 9 2.87 14.80 3.67
CA PRO A 9 2.34 15.41 2.46
C PRO A 9 3.37 15.38 1.32
N ASN A 10 2.85 15.18 0.11
CA ASN A 10 3.31 15.73 -1.17
C ASN A 10 4.08 14.86 -2.17
N GLU A 11 4.76 13.78 -1.80
CA GLU A 11 5.54 13.03 -2.79
C GLU A 11 5.30 11.50 -2.78
N PRO A 12 5.32 10.86 -3.97
CA PRO A 12 5.33 9.42 -4.09
C PRO A 12 6.53 8.77 -3.38
N ILE A 13 6.31 7.65 -2.71
CA ILE A 13 7.31 6.97 -1.88
C ILE A 13 7.59 5.58 -2.45
N PHE A 14 8.78 5.39 -3.03
CA PHE A 14 9.17 4.14 -3.69
C PHE A 14 9.28 2.98 -2.70
N SER A 15 9.81 3.23 -1.50
CA SER A 15 9.93 2.24 -0.44
C SER A 15 8.58 1.62 -0.05
N LEU A 16 7.48 2.37 -0.16
CA LEU A 16 6.13 1.86 0.09
C LEU A 16 5.61 0.95 -1.03
N VAL A 17 6.04 1.16 -2.27
CA VAL A 17 5.76 0.23 -3.38
C VAL A 17 6.36 -1.14 -3.07
N VAL A 18 7.66 -1.18 -2.70
CA VAL A 18 8.35 -2.41 -2.31
C VAL A 18 7.72 -3.03 -1.05
N SER A 19 7.37 -2.19 -0.08
CA SER A 19 6.74 -2.62 1.18
C SER A 19 5.40 -3.32 0.98
N SER A 20 4.66 -3.00 -0.08
CA SER A 20 3.38 -3.66 -0.41
C SER A 20 3.54 -5.17 -0.66
N ILE A 21 4.72 -5.60 -1.14
CA ILE A 21 5.06 -7.02 -1.30
C ILE A 21 5.67 -7.57 0.00
N LEU A 22 6.54 -6.80 0.66
CA LEU A 22 7.18 -7.23 1.91
C LEU A 22 6.15 -7.52 3.02
N ALA A 23 5.07 -6.73 3.10
CA ALA A 23 4.04 -6.85 4.13
C ALA A 23 3.11 -8.07 3.98
N GLN A 24 3.16 -8.78 2.85
CA GLN A 24 2.27 -9.93 2.60
C GLN A 24 2.62 -11.11 3.52
N ASN A 25 1.60 -11.71 4.14
CA ASN A 25 1.74 -12.90 4.99
C ASN A 25 2.85 -12.77 6.05
N THR A 26 3.04 -11.58 6.60
CA THR A 26 4.04 -11.33 7.64
C THR A 26 3.55 -10.26 8.60
N ASN A 27 4.17 -10.19 9.78
CA ASN A 27 3.86 -9.13 10.73
C ASN A 27 4.58 -7.82 10.33
N TYR A 28 4.07 -6.70 10.86
CA TYR A 28 4.59 -5.37 10.55
C TYR A 28 6.08 -5.22 10.89
N PHE A 29 6.53 -5.75 12.03
CA PHE A 29 7.91 -5.63 12.49
C PHE A 29 8.88 -6.31 11.52
N ASN A 30 8.53 -7.50 11.04
CA ASN A 30 9.32 -8.29 10.10
C ASN A 30 9.45 -7.63 8.72
N ALA A 31 8.34 -7.08 8.20
CA ALA A 31 8.34 -6.34 6.95
C ALA A 31 9.17 -5.05 7.05
N LYS A 32 8.98 -4.30 8.16
CA LYS A 32 9.75 -3.08 8.43
C LYS A 32 11.24 -3.37 8.49
N LYS A 33 11.65 -4.39 9.23
CA LYS A 33 13.05 -4.81 9.32
C LYS A 33 13.65 -5.22 7.97
N ALA A 34 12.86 -5.88 7.12
CA ALA A 34 13.31 -6.22 5.77
C ALA A 34 13.54 -4.97 4.91
N LEU A 35 12.66 -3.97 5.01
CA LEU A 35 12.88 -2.69 4.33
C LEU A 35 14.09 -1.95 4.89
N GLU A 36 14.24 -1.90 6.21
CA GLU A 36 15.39 -1.29 6.90
C GLU A 36 16.72 -1.90 6.43
N ASN A 37 16.77 -3.21 6.19
CA ASN A 37 17.96 -3.89 5.66
C ASN A 37 18.31 -3.45 4.22
N LEU A 38 17.32 -3.08 3.41
CA LEU A 38 17.51 -2.56 2.06
C LEU A 38 17.96 -1.10 2.11
N THR A 39 17.31 -0.28 2.95
CA THR A 39 17.65 1.14 3.10
C THR A 39 19.04 1.32 3.71
N SER A 40 19.42 0.51 4.71
CA SER A 40 20.74 0.58 5.35
C SER A 40 21.89 0.20 4.40
N ARG A 41 21.58 -0.47 3.29
CA ARG A 41 22.53 -0.84 2.23
C ARG A 41 22.49 0.12 1.04
N GLY A 42 21.69 1.19 1.11
CA GLY A 42 21.53 2.16 0.02
C GLY A 42 20.78 1.61 -1.20
N ILE A 43 20.12 0.46 -1.09
CA ILE A 43 19.34 -0.13 -2.19
C ILE A 43 18.00 0.60 -2.35
N ILE A 44 17.44 1.06 -1.24
CA ILE A 44 16.21 1.86 -1.20
C ILE A 44 16.53 3.19 -0.54
N ASP A 45 16.26 4.26 -1.26
CA ASP A 45 16.37 5.65 -0.84
C ASP A 45 15.23 6.44 -1.49
N ASP A 46 14.26 6.86 -0.68
CA ASP A 46 13.12 7.64 -1.17
C ASP A 46 13.52 9.05 -1.63
N SER A 47 14.71 9.56 -1.25
CA SER A 47 15.24 10.81 -1.80
C SER A 47 15.75 10.66 -3.23
N ASN A 48 16.00 9.42 -3.69
CA ASN A 48 16.40 9.11 -5.05
C ASN A 48 15.76 7.80 -5.54
N PRO A 49 14.46 7.83 -5.86
CA PRO A 49 13.72 6.61 -6.20
C PRO A 49 14.18 5.99 -7.53
N GLU A 50 14.71 6.80 -8.46
CA GLU A 50 15.22 6.29 -9.73
C GLU A 50 16.51 5.48 -9.53
N VAL A 51 17.42 5.92 -8.65
CA VAL A 51 18.60 5.14 -8.25
C VAL A 51 18.19 3.88 -7.50
N SER A 52 17.16 3.95 -6.65
CA SER A 52 16.63 2.77 -5.97
C SER A 52 16.06 1.74 -6.94
N MET A 53 15.32 2.21 -7.95
CA MET A 53 14.78 1.39 -9.01
C MET A 53 15.91 0.69 -9.79
N GLN A 54 16.93 1.44 -10.20
CA GLN A 54 18.10 0.89 -10.90
C GLN A 54 18.86 -0.12 -10.02
N SER A 55 19.07 0.21 -8.74
CA SER A 55 19.76 -0.65 -7.78
C SER A 55 19.07 -2.00 -7.61
N LEU A 56 17.73 -2.03 -7.66
CA LEU A 56 16.97 -3.28 -7.64
C LEU A 56 17.10 -4.05 -8.96
N LEU A 57 17.06 -3.38 -10.12
CA LEU A 57 17.17 -4.03 -11.43
C LEU A 57 18.51 -4.75 -11.63
N GLU A 58 19.57 -4.25 -11.00
CA GLU A 58 20.92 -4.84 -11.07
C GLU A 58 21.16 -5.92 -10.00
N LEU A 59 20.24 -6.09 -9.05
CA LEU A 59 20.42 -6.95 -7.89
C LEU A 59 20.16 -8.42 -8.22
N ASP A 60 21.06 -9.29 -7.78
CA ASP A 60 20.82 -10.72 -7.83
C ASP A 60 19.63 -11.11 -6.94
N VAL A 61 18.77 -12.00 -7.45
CA VAL A 61 17.55 -12.44 -6.76
C VAL A 61 17.86 -13.15 -5.45
N SER A 62 18.94 -13.93 -5.37
CA SER A 62 19.32 -14.65 -4.16
C SER A 62 19.86 -13.70 -3.10
N PHE A 63 20.61 -12.68 -3.51
CA PHE A 63 21.07 -11.63 -2.62
C PHE A 63 19.87 -10.84 -2.06
N LEU A 64 18.93 -10.41 -2.90
CA LEU A 64 17.71 -9.74 -2.44
C LEU A 64 16.93 -10.63 -1.44
N ALA A 65 16.80 -11.92 -1.75
CA ALA A 65 16.11 -12.88 -0.90
C ALA A 65 16.73 -12.99 0.50
N GLU A 66 18.06 -12.92 0.61
CA GLU A 66 18.77 -12.87 1.88
C GLU A 66 18.46 -11.58 2.67
N LEU A 67 18.49 -10.42 2.01
CA LEU A 67 18.24 -9.13 2.65
C LEU A 67 16.84 -9.02 3.25
N ILE A 68 15.85 -9.59 2.55
CA ILE A 68 14.44 -9.53 2.95
C ILE A 68 13.99 -10.77 3.74
N LYS A 69 14.91 -11.65 4.15
CA LYS A 69 14.61 -12.93 4.81
C LYS A 69 13.67 -12.78 6.00
N THR A 70 13.82 -11.70 6.77
CA THR A 70 12.98 -11.42 7.95
C THR A 70 11.49 -11.28 7.60
N ALA A 71 11.16 -10.87 6.38
CA ALA A 71 9.77 -10.73 5.94
C ALA A 71 9.06 -12.08 5.74
N GLY A 72 9.77 -13.22 5.75
CA GLY A 72 9.20 -14.53 5.45
C GLY A 72 8.77 -14.66 3.97
N PHE A 73 8.63 -15.89 3.47
CA PHE A 73 8.33 -16.15 2.06
C PHE A 73 9.29 -15.44 1.08
N TYR A 74 10.52 -15.18 1.53
CA TYR A 74 11.48 -14.31 0.85
C TYR A 74 11.88 -14.83 -0.53
N ASN A 75 11.97 -16.16 -0.71
CA ASN A 75 12.19 -16.80 -2.00
C ASN A 75 11.08 -16.52 -3.03
N GLN A 76 9.87 -16.18 -2.59
CA GLN A 76 8.77 -15.79 -3.47
C GLN A 76 8.68 -14.26 -3.61
N LYS A 77 9.00 -13.51 -2.54
CA LYS A 77 8.94 -12.05 -2.54
C LYS A 77 10.04 -11.42 -3.37
N ALA A 78 11.28 -11.90 -3.28
CA ALA A 78 12.41 -11.35 -4.02
C ALA A 78 12.17 -11.32 -5.54
N PRO A 79 11.85 -12.45 -6.21
CA PRO A 79 11.57 -12.41 -7.65
C PRO A 79 10.33 -11.57 -8.01
N ARG A 80 9.34 -11.45 -7.12
CA ARG A 80 8.16 -10.58 -7.35
C ARG A 80 8.51 -9.09 -7.28
N ILE A 81 9.35 -8.69 -6.33
CA ILE A 81 9.83 -7.31 -6.23
C ILE A 81 10.62 -6.96 -7.49
N LEU A 82 11.57 -7.80 -7.89
CA LEU A 82 12.36 -7.56 -9.11
C LEU A 82 11.48 -7.52 -10.36
N LYS A 83 10.51 -8.44 -10.47
CA LYS A 83 9.58 -8.45 -11.61
C LYS A 83 8.68 -7.22 -11.66
N LEU A 84 8.16 -6.76 -10.51
CA LEU A 84 7.38 -5.53 -10.44
C LEU A 84 8.22 -4.34 -10.90
N VAL A 85 9.44 -4.20 -10.39
CA VAL A 85 10.34 -3.09 -10.76
C VAL A 85 10.72 -3.14 -12.23
N ASN A 86 10.96 -4.33 -12.78
CA ASN A 86 11.19 -4.50 -14.22
C ASN A 86 9.98 -4.07 -15.05
N ASN A 87 8.77 -4.48 -14.67
CA ASN A 87 7.55 -4.08 -15.38
C ASN A 87 7.31 -2.57 -15.28
N ILE A 88 7.61 -1.95 -14.12
CA ILE A 88 7.59 -0.48 -13.96
C ILE A 88 8.54 0.18 -14.98
N LYS A 89 9.76 -0.37 -15.11
CA LYS A 89 10.76 0.15 -16.05
C LYS A 89 10.33 -0.03 -17.51
N GLU A 90 9.78 -1.18 -17.86
CA GLU A 90 9.34 -1.50 -19.22
C GLU A 90 8.15 -0.63 -19.66
N ASP A 91 7.14 -0.49 -18.80
CA ASP A 91 5.87 0.14 -19.18
C ASP A 91 5.86 1.66 -18.98
N PHE A 92 6.64 2.18 -18.01
CA PHE A 92 6.62 3.60 -17.64
C PHE A 92 8.00 4.29 -17.73
N GLY A 93 9.10 3.54 -17.86
CA GLY A 93 10.45 4.06 -18.01
C GLY A 93 11.11 4.64 -16.74
N SER A 94 10.33 5.23 -15.84
CA SER A 94 10.78 5.86 -14.58
C SER A 94 9.75 5.71 -13.47
N PHE A 95 10.19 5.81 -12.20
CA PHE A 95 9.27 5.86 -11.06
C PHE A 95 8.40 7.12 -11.09
N SER A 96 8.95 8.25 -11.53
CA SER A 96 8.20 9.51 -11.70
C SER A 96 6.99 9.34 -12.63
N THR A 97 7.18 8.76 -13.82
CA THR A 97 6.09 8.47 -14.77
C THR A 97 5.11 7.47 -14.18
N PHE A 98 5.62 6.36 -13.63
CA PHE A 98 4.78 5.33 -12.98
C PHE A 98 3.86 5.91 -11.92
N SER A 99 4.38 6.78 -11.03
CA SER A 99 3.59 7.38 -9.96
C SER A 99 2.39 8.20 -10.44
N LYS A 100 2.49 8.77 -11.65
CA LYS A 100 1.46 9.62 -12.29
C LYS A 100 0.50 8.82 -13.17
N GLU A 101 0.98 7.79 -13.84
CA GLU A 101 0.23 7.15 -14.93
C GLU A 101 -0.33 5.77 -14.57
N VAL A 102 0.24 5.08 -13.57
CA VAL A 102 -0.26 3.76 -13.19
C VAL A 102 -1.71 3.81 -12.74
N ASN A 103 -2.48 2.80 -13.15
CA ASN A 103 -3.87 2.62 -12.77
C ASN A 103 -4.06 1.31 -11.98
N TYR A 104 -5.24 1.17 -11.38
CA TYR A 104 -5.60 -0.01 -10.58
C TYR A 104 -5.53 -1.31 -11.40
N SER A 105 -6.02 -1.31 -12.64
CA SER A 105 -6.03 -2.49 -13.51
C SER A 105 -4.62 -3.02 -13.77
N TRP A 106 -3.68 -2.14 -14.10
CA TRP A 106 -2.27 -2.52 -14.28
C TRP A 106 -1.68 -3.12 -13.01
N LEU A 107 -2.01 -2.57 -11.83
CA LEU A 107 -1.49 -3.05 -10.55
C LEU A 107 -1.98 -4.46 -10.21
N ILE A 108 -3.26 -4.76 -10.42
CA ILE A 108 -3.82 -6.09 -10.11
C ILE A 108 -3.37 -7.18 -11.07
N GLU A 109 -2.88 -6.82 -12.26
CA GLU A 109 -2.25 -7.75 -13.20
C GLU A 109 -0.86 -8.20 -12.73
N GLN A 110 -0.23 -7.45 -11.82
CA GLN A 110 1.09 -7.78 -11.32
C GLN A 110 1.03 -8.97 -10.37
N LYS A 111 1.91 -9.96 -10.61
CA LYS A 111 1.94 -11.19 -9.84
C LYS A 111 2.17 -10.93 -8.35
N GLY A 112 1.15 -11.24 -7.55
CA GLY A 112 1.19 -11.07 -6.09
C GLY A 112 0.69 -9.72 -5.60
N ILE A 113 0.13 -8.86 -6.46
CA ILE A 113 -0.59 -7.67 -6.04
C ILE A 113 -2.09 -7.95 -6.15
N GLY A 114 -2.78 -8.02 -5.01
CA GLY A 114 -4.24 -8.09 -4.95
C GLY A 114 -4.88 -6.71 -4.83
N SER A 115 -6.21 -6.65 -4.88
CA SER A 115 -7.01 -5.41 -4.81
C SER A 115 -6.64 -4.50 -3.64
N GLU A 116 -6.51 -5.06 -2.43
CA GLU A 116 -6.14 -4.29 -1.23
C GLU A 116 -4.74 -3.67 -1.39
N SER A 117 -3.76 -4.45 -1.85
CA SER A 117 -2.38 -3.98 -2.06
C SER A 117 -2.31 -2.93 -3.18
N ALA A 118 -3.09 -3.08 -4.25
CA ALA A 118 -3.16 -2.12 -5.33
C ALA A 118 -3.73 -0.77 -4.85
N LEU A 119 -4.84 -0.79 -4.12
CA LEU A 119 -5.42 0.43 -3.53
C LEU A 119 -4.47 1.07 -2.52
N ALA A 120 -3.84 0.26 -1.67
CA ALA A 120 -2.84 0.72 -0.71
C ALA A 120 -1.63 1.35 -1.41
N MET A 121 -1.16 0.81 -2.53
CA MET A 121 -0.09 1.39 -3.31
C MET A 121 -0.51 2.72 -3.92
N LEU A 122 -1.65 2.77 -4.60
CA LEU A 122 -2.19 4.01 -5.19
C LEU A 122 -2.31 5.12 -4.13
N ASN A 123 -2.88 4.80 -2.97
CA ASN A 123 -3.11 5.81 -1.94
C ASN A 123 -1.84 6.13 -1.13
N TYR A 124 -1.23 5.14 -0.49
CA TYR A 124 -0.16 5.38 0.47
C TYR A 124 1.18 5.65 -0.17
N ALA A 125 1.52 4.89 -1.22
CA ALA A 125 2.78 5.06 -1.94
C ALA A 125 2.69 6.19 -2.95
N LEU A 126 1.63 6.25 -3.76
CA LEU A 126 1.54 7.16 -4.92
C LEU A 126 0.68 8.40 -4.67
N LYS A 127 0.16 8.57 -3.45
CA LYS A 127 -0.60 9.76 -3.01
C LYS A 127 -1.86 10.05 -3.85
N ARG A 128 -2.45 9.01 -4.44
CA ARG A 128 -3.67 9.09 -5.27
C ARG A 128 -4.94 8.98 -4.43
N GLU A 129 -6.04 9.47 -4.99
CA GLU A 129 -7.39 9.44 -4.40
C GLU A 129 -8.04 8.04 -4.47
N ALA A 130 -7.29 7.00 -4.09
CA ALA A 130 -7.77 5.64 -3.91
C ALA A 130 -8.17 5.42 -2.43
N LEU A 131 -9.36 4.88 -2.18
CA LEU A 131 -9.76 4.49 -0.83
C LEU A 131 -9.44 3.00 -0.66
N VAL A 132 -8.64 2.66 0.34
CA VAL A 132 -8.29 1.26 0.61
C VAL A 132 -9.48 0.55 1.22
N ILE A 133 -9.91 -0.53 0.57
CA ILE A 133 -10.97 -1.42 1.03
C ILE A 133 -10.33 -2.74 1.41
N ASP A 134 -10.36 -3.05 2.70
CA ASP A 134 -9.88 -4.33 3.25
C ASP A 134 -11.02 -5.06 3.96
N LYS A 135 -10.70 -6.21 4.56
CA LYS A 135 -11.66 -7.00 5.34
C LYS A 135 -12.26 -6.26 6.53
N TYR A 136 -11.57 -5.29 7.13
CA TYR A 136 -12.12 -4.48 8.22
C TYR A 136 -13.15 -3.50 7.65
N THR A 137 -12.87 -2.90 6.49
CA THR A 137 -13.84 -2.06 5.80
C THR A 137 -15.13 -2.81 5.49
N ILE A 138 -15.05 -3.99 4.86
CA ILE A 138 -16.23 -4.79 4.50
C ILE A 138 -17.03 -5.19 5.75
N LYS A 139 -16.35 -5.64 6.81
CA LYS A 139 -17.02 -6.01 8.07
C LYS A 139 -17.69 -4.83 8.76
N LEU A 140 -17.06 -3.65 8.75
CA LEU A 140 -17.65 -2.45 9.32
C LEU A 140 -18.91 -2.04 8.56
N LEU A 141 -18.90 -2.14 7.23
CA LEU A 141 -20.07 -1.87 6.40
C LEU A 141 -21.21 -2.84 6.71
N GLY A 142 -20.91 -4.14 6.84
CA GLY A 142 -21.90 -5.13 7.28
C GLY A 142 -22.50 -4.82 8.66
N LEU A 143 -21.67 -4.36 9.61
CA LEU A 143 -22.14 -3.97 10.96
C LEU A 143 -23.14 -2.80 10.95
N ILE A 144 -23.07 -1.92 9.96
CA ILE A 144 -24.01 -0.80 9.80
C ILE A 144 -25.16 -1.12 8.83
N GLY A 145 -25.32 -2.40 8.45
CA GLY A 145 -26.41 -2.88 7.60
C GLY A 145 -26.19 -2.63 6.11
N TYR A 146 -24.95 -2.39 5.66
CA TYR A 146 -24.62 -2.23 4.25
C TYR A 146 -23.85 -3.45 3.73
N GLU A 147 -24.48 -4.22 2.85
CA GLU A 147 -23.84 -5.34 2.15
C GLU A 147 -23.20 -4.84 0.86
N CYS A 148 -21.91 -5.13 0.69
CA CYS A 148 -21.15 -4.78 -0.51
C CYS A 148 -20.99 -6.01 -1.40
N GLU A 149 -21.26 -5.86 -2.69
CA GLU A 149 -21.06 -6.93 -3.67
C GLU A 149 -19.58 -7.04 -4.08
N ASP A 150 -18.87 -5.92 -4.03
CA ASP A 150 -17.48 -5.81 -4.48
C ASP A 150 -16.75 -4.62 -3.83
N VAL A 151 -15.49 -4.43 -4.22
CA VAL A 151 -14.65 -3.31 -3.77
C VAL A 151 -15.18 -1.96 -4.24
N GLU A 152 -15.83 -1.92 -5.41
CA GLU A 152 -16.29 -0.67 -6.03
C GLU A 152 -17.52 -0.12 -5.30
N SER A 153 -18.51 -0.95 -5.02
CA SER A 153 -19.70 -0.64 -4.21
C SER A 153 -19.31 -0.15 -2.81
N ALA A 154 -18.40 -0.85 -2.13
CA ALA A 154 -17.86 -0.41 -0.84
C ALA A 154 -17.16 0.97 -0.92
N SER A 155 -16.33 1.17 -1.93
CA SER A 155 -15.64 2.45 -2.17
C SER A 155 -16.65 3.57 -2.47
N SER A 156 -17.64 3.33 -3.31
CA SER A 156 -18.66 4.31 -3.71
C SER A 156 -19.47 4.76 -2.50
N PHE A 157 -19.95 3.80 -1.69
CA PHE A 157 -20.68 4.09 -0.45
C PHE A 157 -19.88 4.98 0.50
N LEU A 158 -18.61 4.63 0.75
CA LEU A 158 -17.76 5.38 1.69
C LEU A 158 -17.33 6.74 1.17
N LYS A 159 -17.18 6.91 -0.16
CA LYS A 159 -16.78 8.18 -0.76
C LYS A 159 -17.93 9.16 -0.88
N LYS A 160 -19.18 8.70 -0.78
CA LYS A 160 -20.37 9.56 -0.77
C LYS A 160 -20.23 10.62 0.31
N ASP A 161 -20.28 11.89 -0.09
CA ASP A 161 -20.17 13.09 0.76
C ASP A 161 -18.87 13.19 1.59
N LEU A 162 -17.91 12.27 1.41
CA LEU A 162 -16.69 12.22 2.21
C LEU A 162 -15.83 13.46 2.01
N LYS A 163 -15.92 14.13 0.86
CA LYS A 163 -15.23 15.41 0.61
C LYS A 163 -15.63 16.51 1.60
N GLU A 164 -16.87 16.48 2.11
CA GLU A 164 -17.34 17.46 3.11
C GLU A 164 -16.63 17.30 4.45
N ALA A 165 -16.18 16.08 4.78
CA ALA A 165 -15.43 15.79 6.00
C ALA A 165 -14.06 16.49 6.04
N LYS A 166 -13.59 17.09 4.94
CA LYS A 166 -12.43 18.00 4.96
C LYS A 166 -12.64 19.18 5.93
N SER A 167 -13.88 19.65 6.06
CA SER A 167 -14.24 20.75 6.98
C SER A 167 -14.07 20.41 8.46
N LEU A 168 -13.92 19.12 8.80
CA LEU A 168 -13.69 18.65 10.17
C LEU A 168 -12.21 18.75 10.60
N TYR A 169 -11.33 19.18 9.71
CA TYR A 169 -9.90 19.32 9.97
C TYR A 169 -9.51 20.79 10.12
N ASP A 170 -8.72 21.11 11.15
CA ASP A 170 -8.19 22.46 11.38
C ASP A 170 -7.01 22.83 10.46
N PHE A 171 -6.75 22.01 9.43
CA PHE A 171 -5.67 22.20 8.46
C PHE A 171 -6.09 21.68 7.08
N ASP A 172 -5.45 22.19 6.02
CA ASP A 172 -5.75 21.73 4.66
C ASP A 172 -5.36 20.25 4.49
N ILE A 173 -6.31 19.47 3.99
CA ILE A 173 -6.16 18.03 3.80
C ILE A 173 -6.58 17.65 2.38
N SER A 174 -5.68 16.97 1.67
CA SER A 174 -5.99 16.43 0.35
C SER A 174 -7.01 15.30 0.47
N LEU A 175 -7.72 15.01 -0.61
CA LEU A 175 -8.70 13.90 -0.60
C LEU A 175 -7.99 12.54 -0.43
N ALA A 176 -6.79 12.39 -0.99
CA ALA A 176 -5.94 11.22 -0.78
C ALA A 176 -5.57 11.02 0.70
N GLN A 177 -5.20 12.09 1.42
CA GLN A 177 -4.91 12.03 2.85
C GLN A 177 -6.16 11.72 3.68
N LEU A 178 -7.32 12.25 3.28
CA LEU A 178 -8.58 11.96 3.95
C LEU A 178 -8.92 10.46 3.84
N TYR A 179 -8.78 9.88 2.64
CA TYR A 179 -8.98 8.44 2.41
C TYR A 179 -8.00 7.58 3.19
N ALA A 180 -6.72 7.98 3.22
CA ALA A 180 -5.68 7.31 4.01
C ALA A 180 -6.06 7.26 5.50
N ARG A 181 -6.52 8.39 6.04
CA ARG A 181 -6.90 8.52 7.45
C ARG A 181 -8.17 7.76 7.77
N LEU A 182 -9.15 7.75 6.87
CA LEU A 182 -10.38 6.98 7.05
C LEU A 182 -10.07 5.48 7.13
N HIS A 183 -9.32 4.92 6.17
CA HIS A 183 -8.92 3.51 6.22
C HIS A 183 -8.18 3.19 7.52
N GLY A 184 -7.23 4.05 7.91
CA GLY A 184 -6.53 3.91 9.18
C GLY A 184 -7.45 3.84 10.40
N LYS A 185 -8.45 4.71 10.47
CA LYS A 185 -9.46 4.71 11.56
C LYS A 185 -10.29 3.43 11.57
N ILE A 186 -10.71 2.94 10.40
CA ILE A 186 -11.46 1.68 10.26
C ILE A 186 -10.62 0.51 10.79
N VAL A 187 -9.35 0.43 10.40
CA VAL A 187 -8.43 -0.63 10.84
C VAL A 187 -8.22 -0.60 12.35
N GLU A 188 -7.95 0.57 12.92
CA GLU A 188 -7.73 0.69 14.37
C GLU A 188 -9.01 0.41 15.17
N PHE A 189 -10.17 0.85 14.67
CA PHE A 189 -11.47 0.50 15.24
C PHE A 189 -11.67 -1.03 15.24
N GLY A 190 -11.38 -1.71 14.12
CA GLY A 190 -11.50 -3.16 14.02
C GLY A 190 -10.55 -3.92 14.95
N LYS A 191 -9.31 -3.45 15.11
CA LYS A 191 -8.33 -4.03 16.05
C LYS A 191 -8.72 -3.83 17.51
N ALA A 192 -9.29 -2.68 17.86
CA ALA A 192 -9.76 -2.39 19.22
C ALA A 192 -11.01 -3.20 19.57
N ASN A 193 -11.86 -3.52 18.57
CA ASN A 193 -13.15 -4.16 18.76
C ASN A 193 -13.21 -5.58 18.18
N LYS A 194 -12.18 -6.41 18.42
CA LYS A 194 -12.08 -7.76 17.82
C LYS A 194 -13.34 -8.62 17.98
N ALA A 195 -14.04 -8.53 19.11
CA ALA A 195 -15.26 -9.29 19.37
C ALA A 195 -16.41 -8.95 18.40
N LEU A 196 -16.51 -7.69 17.96
CA LEU A 196 -17.50 -7.27 16.96
C LEU A 196 -17.14 -7.77 15.55
N PHE A 197 -15.84 -7.89 15.25
CA PHE A 197 -15.35 -8.28 13.93
C PHE A 197 -15.10 -9.79 13.76
N THR A 198 -15.31 -10.59 14.81
CA THR A 198 -15.13 -12.05 14.81
C THR A 198 -16.44 -12.84 14.88
N LYS A 199 -17.56 -12.18 15.21
CA LYS A 199 -18.88 -12.79 15.05
C LYS A 199 -19.20 -12.88 13.56
N SER A 200 -19.46 -14.09 13.08
CA SER A 200 -20.18 -14.27 11.82
C SER A 200 -21.61 -13.76 12.04
N PHE A 201 -22.07 -12.86 11.19
CA PHE A 201 -23.50 -12.57 11.06
C PHE A 201 -24.17 -13.72 10.30
#